data_AF-A0A848L7T5-F1
#
_entry.id   AF-A0A848L7T5-F1
#
_cell.length_a   1.000
_cell.length_b   1.000
_cell.length_c   1.000
_cell.angle_alpha   90.00
_cell.angle_beta   90.00
_cell.angle_gamma   90.00
#
_symmetry.space_group_name_H-M   'P 1'
#
loop_
_entity.id
_entity.type
_entity.pdbx_description
1 polymer ?
#
loop_
_entity_poly.entity_id
_entity_poly.type
_entity_poly.pdbx_seq_one_letter_code
_entity_poly.pdbx_strand_id
1 'polypeptide(L)'
;MTTRARRFPPMDSHDAILELRQYTLKPGQRDTLFELFEREFLESQEAVGMSIPGQFRDLDRPDRFVWLRGFPDLHTRKARLEAFYGGPIWKAHRQAANETMLDSSNVLFLKPARPGSGFAKLPAERPA
;
A
#
# COMPACT_ATOMS: atom_id res chain seq x y z
N MET A 1 -1.28 12.40 40.09
CA MET A 1 -1.90 12.61 38.77
C MET A 1 -1.48 11.44 37.88
N THR A 2 -2.34 10.45 37.70
CA THR A 2 -2.02 9.26 36.91
C THR A 2 -2.74 9.38 35.57
N THR A 3 -1.99 9.69 34.50
CA THR A 3 -2.52 9.73 33.14
C THR A 3 -2.99 8.34 32.76
N ARG A 4 -4.31 8.16 32.69
CA ARG A 4 -4.92 6.93 32.20
C ARG A 4 -4.68 6.88 30.69
N ALA A 5 -3.75 6.03 30.24
CA ALA A 5 -3.60 5.74 28.83
C ALA A 5 -4.97 5.32 28.26
N ARG A 6 -5.45 6.01 27.22
CA ARG A 6 -6.63 5.57 26.48
C ARG A 6 -6.33 4.17 25.96
N ARG A 7 -7.01 3.18 26.53
CA ARG A 7 -6.97 1.80 26.05
C ARG A 7 -7.89 1.76 24.84
N PHE A 8 -7.31 1.84 23.66
CA PHE A 8 -8.03 1.45 22.45
C PHE A 8 -8.33 -0.06 22.58
N PRO A 9 -9.57 -0.50 22.33
CA PRO A 9 -9.84 -1.94 22.26
C PRO A 9 -8.88 -2.56 21.23
N PRO A 10 -8.42 -3.81 21.43
CA PRO A 10 -7.61 -4.48 20.42
C PRO A 10 -8.41 -4.49 19.12
N MET A 11 -7.95 -3.75 18.13
CA MET A 11 -8.45 -3.89 16.77
C MET A 11 -7.79 -5.15 16.24
N ASP A 12 -8.59 -6.13 15.86
CA ASP A 12 -8.08 -7.28 15.12
C ASP A 12 -7.47 -6.75 13.84
N SER A 13 -6.13 -6.82 13.76
CA SER A 13 -5.41 -6.43 12.56
C SER A 13 -5.74 -7.43 11.47
N HIS A 14 -6.44 -6.98 10.44
CA HIS A 14 -6.80 -7.83 9.30
C HIS A 14 -5.57 -8.39 8.58
N ASP A 15 -4.46 -7.64 8.60
CA ASP A 15 -3.24 -7.98 7.90
C ASP A 15 -2.12 -8.33 8.88
N ALA A 16 -1.64 -9.56 8.82
CA ALA A 16 -0.47 -10.00 9.58
C ALA A 16 0.85 -9.56 8.92
N ILE A 17 0.81 -9.21 7.64
CA ILE A 17 1.97 -8.83 6.83
C ILE A 17 1.68 -7.50 6.13
N LEU A 18 2.60 -6.56 6.25
CA LEU A 18 2.58 -5.29 5.52
C LEU A 18 3.84 -5.17 4.68
N GLU A 19 3.68 -4.72 3.44
CA GLU A 19 4.78 -4.24 2.61
C GLU A 19 4.87 -2.73 2.73
N LEU A 20 6.00 -2.22 3.23
CA LEU A 20 6.41 -0.84 3.01
C LEU A 20 7.19 -0.77 1.71
N ARG A 21 6.62 -0.10 0.72
CA ARG A 21 7.16 0.00 -0.63
C ARG A 21 7.68 1.41 -0.85
N GLN A 22 8.93 1.51 -1.32
CA GLN A 22 9.63 2.78 -1.46
C GLN A 22 10.25 2.87 -2.85
N TYR A 23 9.60 3.59 -3.75
CA TYR A 23 10.08 3.68 -5.13
C TYR A 23 11.02 4.87 -5.29
N THR A 24 12.05 4.68 -6.11
CA THR A 24 12.87 5.76 -6.65
C THR A 24 12.29 6.15 -8.00
N LEU A 25 11.91 7.42 -8.17
CA LEU A 25 11.27 7.93 -9.37
C LEU A 25 12.24 8.76 -10.21
N LYS A 26 11.90 8.94 -11.49
CA LYS A 26 12.53 9.94 -12.34
C LYS A 26 12.16 11.35 -11.85
N PRO A 27 13.02 12.36 -12.04
CA PRO A 27 12.72 13.74 -11.63
C PRO A 27 11.37 14.23 -12.15
N GLY A 28 10.56 14.82 -11.27
CA GLY A 28 9.25 15.40 -11.61
C GLY A 28 8.11 14.40 -11.85
N GLN A 29 8.34 13.09 -11.72
CA GLN A 29 7.32 12.07 -12.04
C GLN A 29 6.45 11.63 -10.86
N ARG A 30 6.66 12.20 -9.67
CA ARG A 30 5.93 11.77 -8.45
C ARG A 30 4.43 11.94 -8.57
N ASP A 31 3.96 13.13 -8.95
CA ASP A 31 2.52 13.39 -9.03
C ASP A 31 1.89 12.63 -10.21
N THR A 32 2.59 12.47 -11.33
CA THR A 32 2.18 11.58 -12.43
C THR A 32 1.89 10.16 -11.94
N LEU A 33 2.81 9.58 -11.15
CA LEU A 33 2.61 8.23 -10.60
C LEU A 33 1.49 8.23 -9.55
N PHE A 34 1.42 9.25 -8.71
CA PHE A 34 0.41 9.36 -7.65
C PHE A 34 -1.01 9.37 -8.25
N GLU A 35 -1.25 10.20 -9.27
CA GLU A 35 -2.54 10.29 -9.97
C GLU A 35 -2.90 8.99 -10.69
N LEU A 36 -1.95 8.36 -11.39
CA LEU A 36 -2.16 7.07 -12.02
C LEU A 36 -2.50 5.99 -10.98
N PHE A 37 -1.80 6.00 -9.86
CA PHE A 37 -1.96 5.01 -8.80
C PHE A 37 -3.33 5.13 -8.14
N GLU A 38 -3.77 6.34 -7.80
CA GLU A 38 -5.11 6.58 -7.23
C GLU A 38 -6.23 6.16 -8.18
N ARG A 39 -6.12 6.58 -9.44
CA ARG A 39 -7.16 6.34 -10.44
C ARG A 39 -7.28 4.87 -10.82
N GLU A 40 -6.15 4.17 -11.01
CA GLU A 40 -6.17 2.84 -11.62
C GLU A 40 -5.80 1.71 -10.65
N PHE A 41 -4.84 1.93 -9.74
CA PHE A 41 -4.21 0.84 -8.99
C PHE A 41 -4.70 0.67 -7.57
N LEU A 42 -5.27 1.70 -6.96
CA LEU A 42 -5.72 1.62 -5.57
C LEU A 42 -6.92 0.66 -5.48
N GLU A 43 -8.00 0.94 -6.21
CA GLU A 43 -9.23 0.13 -6.15
C GLU A 43 -9.05 -1.25 -6.79
N SER A 44 -8.27 -1.36 -7.87
CA SER A 44 -8.07 -2.65 -8.54
C SER A 44 -7.24 -3.64 -7.70
N GLN A 45 -6.36 -3.15 -6.82
CA GLN A 45 -5.68 -4.00 -5.83
C GLN A 45 -6.62 -4.41 -4.70
N GLU A 46 -7.47 -3.50 -4.24
CA GLU A 46 -8.50 -3.78 -3.23
C GLU A 46 -9.54 -4.78 -3.74
N ALA A 47 -9.91 -4.70 -5.01
CA ALA A 47 -10.83 -5.62 -5.67
C ALA A 47 -10.34 -7.07 -5.68
N VAL A 48 -9.03 -7.30 -5.68
CA VAL A 48 -8.43 -8.64 -5.51
C VAL A 48 -8.08 -8.93 -4.04
N GLY A 49 -8.54 -8.11 -3.11
CA GLY A 49 -8.50 -8.31 -1.67
C GLY A 49 -7.28 -7.76 -0.96
N MET A 50 -6.38 -7.03 -1.61
CA MET A 50 -5.24 -6.40 -0.92
C MET A 50 -5.71 -5.17 -0.14
N SER A 51 -5.16 -4.91 1.04
CA SER A 51 -5.41 -3.64 1.72
C SER A 51 -4.34 -2.63 1.30
N ILE A 52 -4.72 -1.37 1.12
CA ILE A 52 -3.79 -0.27 0.86
C ILE A 52 -3.92 0.76 1.99
N PRO A 53 -3.22 0.60 3.13
CA PRO A 53 -3.35 1.50 4.27
C PRO A 53 -3.03 2.97 3.98
N GLY A 54 -2.23 3.23 2.94
CA GLY A 54 -1.97 4.59 2.51
C GLY A 54 -0.79 4.73 1.57
N GLN A 55 -0.72 5.92 0.99
CA GLN A 55 0.37 6.40 0.16
C GLN A 55 0.83 7.78 0.68
N PHE A 56 2.12 8.05 0.57
CA PHE A 56 2.78 9.14 1.26
C PHE A 56 3.72 9.88 0.31
N ARG A 57 3.73 11.20 0.45
CA ARG A 57 4.73 12.08 -0.15
C ARG A 57 5.84 12.30 0.86
N ASP A 58 7.06 11.90 0.52
CA ASP A 58 8.24 12.32 1.25
C ASP A 58 8.54 13.79 0.91
N LEU A 59 8.44 14.68 1.90
CA LEU A 59 8.60 16.12 1.69
C LEU A 59 10.05 16.51 1.38
N ASP A 60 11.01 15.76 1.90
CA ASP A 60 12.44 16.00 1.70
C ASP A 60 12.98 15.25 0.48
N ARG A 61 12.25 14.24 -0.01
CA ARG A 61 12.61 13.43 -1.17
C ARG A 61 11.52 13.47 -2.25
N PRO A 62 11.51 14.49 -3.11
CA PRO A 62 10.52 14.62 -4.18
C PRO A 62 10.60 13.51 -5.24
N ASP A 63 11.69 12.75 -5.27
CA ASP A 63 11.92 11.57 -6.12
C ASP A 63 11.38 10.26 -5.50
N ARG A 64 10.67 10.32 -4.36
CA ARG A 64 10.15 9.13 -3.67
C ARG A 64 8.64 9.03 -3.72
N PHE A 65 8.17 7.82 -4.00
CA PHE A 65 6.78 7.41 -3.80
C PHE A 65 6.75 6.26 -2.80
N VAL A 66 6.13 6.51 -1.64
CA VAL A 66 6.11 5.59 -0.51
C VAL A 66 4.67 5.15 -0.26
N TRP A 67 4.43 3.86 -0.12
CA TRP A 67 3.09 3.34 0.14
C TRP A 67 3.12 2.02 0.89
N LEU A 68 1.97 1.69 1.48
CA LEU A 68 1.76 0.46 2.24
C LEU A 68 0.76 -0.44 1.53
N ARG A 69 1.00 -1.75 1.63
CA ARG A 69 0.08 -2.78 1.17
C ARG A 69 0.03 -3.95 2.14
N GLY A 70 -1.15 -4.42 2.51
CA GLY A 70 -1.32 -5.47 3.51
C GLY A 70 -1.91 -6.77 2.99
N PHE A 71 -1.56 -7.85 3.69
CA PHE A 71 -2.01 -9.21 3.46
C PHE A 71 -2.24 -9.95 4.78
N PRO A 72 -3.21 -10.90 4.83
CA PRO A 72 -3.41 -11.72 6.01
C PRO A 72 -2.29 -12.75 6.19
N ASP A 73 -1.69 -13.24 5.11
CA ASP A 73 -0.61 -14.23 5.12
C ASP A 73 0.15 -14.29 3.77
N LEU A 74 1.25 -15.05 3.71
CA LEU A 74 2.11 -15.16 2.52
C LEU A 74 1.46 -15.94 1.36
N HIS A 75 0.58 -16.90 1.64
CA HIS A 75 -0.10 -17.67 0.61
C HIS A 75 -1.13 -16.78 -0.11
N THR A 76 -1.98 -16.12 0.67
CA THR A 76 -2.92 -15.12 0.19
C THR A 76 -2.21 -13.99 -0.54
N ARG A 77 -1.06 -13.52 -0.01
CA ARG A 77 -0.22 -12.53 -0.71
C ARG A 77 0.13 -12.99 -2.13
N LYS A 78 0.66 -14.20 -2.29
CA LYS A 78 1.04 -14.73 -3.60
C LYS A 78 -0.15 -14.72 -4.56
N ALA A 79 -1.27 -15.31 -4.16
CA ALA A 79 -2.46 -15.42 -5.00
C ALA A 79 -3.00 -14.04 -5.43
N ARG A 80 -3.05 -13.06 -4.51
CA ARG A 80 -3.54 -11.71 -4.80
C ARG A 80 -2.61 -10.93 -5.71
N LEU A 81 -1.29 -11.05 -5.53
CA LEU A 81 -0.31 -10.42 -6.41
C LEU A 81 -0.35 -11.01 -7.82
N GLU A 82 -0.50 -12.33 -7.94
CA GLU A 82 -0.67 -13.00 -9.23
C GLU A 82 -1.94 -12.53 -9.94
N ALA A 83 -3.06 -12.44 -9.22
CA ALA A 83 -4.31 -11.92 -9.76
C ALA A 83 -4.19 -10.47 -10.26
N PHE A 84 -3.56 -9.58 -9.47
CA PHE A 84 -3.38 -8.19 -9.85
C PHE A 84 -2.41 -8.01 -11.02
N TYR A 85 -1.18 -8.51 -10.91
CA TYR A 85 -0.16 -8.34 -11.95
C TYR A 85 -0.45 -9.15 -13.22
N GLY A 86 -1.21 -10.24 -13.12
CA GLY A 86 -1.75 -10.98 -14.26
C GLY A 86 -3.01 -10.35 -14.87
N GLY A 87 -3.64 -9.41 -14.16
CA GLY A 87 -4.94 -8.83 -14.50
C GLY A 87 -4.89 -7.76 -15.60
N PRO A 88 -6.06 -7.40 -16.15
CA PRO A 88 -6.17 -6.47 -17.27
C PRO A 88 -5.76 -5.03 -16.91
N ILE A 89 -6.09 -4.57 -15.70
CA ILE A 89 -5.78 -3.19 -15.25
C ILE A 89 -4.26 -2.97 -15.19
N TRP A 90 -3.52 -3.87 -14.53
CA TRP A 90 -2.06 -3.77 -14.54
C TRP A 90 -1.51 -3.84 -15.96
N LYS A 91 -1.96 -4.79 -16.79
CA LYS A 91 -1.50 -4.91 -18.19
C LYS A 91 -1.71 -3.64 -19.00
N ALA A 92 -2.84 -2.95 -18.82
CA ALA A 92 -3.16 -1.71 -19.51
C ALA A 92 -2.27 -0.54 -19.07
N HIS A 93 -1.97 -0.42 -17.77
CA HIS A 93 -1.33 0.79 -17.22
C HIS A 93 0.14 0.60 -16.79
N ARG A 94 0.68 -0.63 -16.80
CA ARG A 94 2.05 -0.92 -16.33
C ARG A 94 3.12 -0.14 -17.09
N GLN A 95 2.91 0.17 -18.37
CA GLN A 95 3.90 0.90 -19.15
C GLN A 95 4.03 2.33 -18.61
N ALA A 96 2.91 3.06 -18.52
CA ALA A 96 2.87 4.41 -17.97
C ALA A 96 3.44 4.44 -16.53
N ALA A 97 3.10 3.46 -15.70
CA ALA A 97 3.66 3.35 -14.36
C ALA A 97 5.19 3.16 -14.39
N ASN A 98 5.69 2.18 -15.15
CA ASN A 98 7.11 1.87 -15.23
C ASN A 98 7.94 3.02 -15.79
N GLU A 99 7.37 3.81 -16.70
CA GLU A 99 8.04 5.00 -17.25
C GLU A 99 8.33 6.08 -16.20
N THR A 100 7.63 6.10 -15.07
CA THR A 100 7.89 7.04 -13.96
C THR A 100 9.02 6.60 -13.03
N MET A 101 9.36 5.31 -13.00
CA MET A 101 10.21 4.70 -11.97
C MET A 101 11.64 4.47 -12.46
N LEU A 102 12.61 4.67 -11.55
CA LEU A 102 13.99 4.20 -11.67
C LEU A 102 14.19 2.87 -10.93
N ASP A 103 13.56 2.72 -9.77
CA ASP A 103 13.62 1.51 -8.96
C ASP A 103 12.32 1.33 -8.16
N SER A 104 11.82 0.10 -8.12
CA SER A 104 10.62 -0.30 -7.37
C SER A 104 10.87 -1.49 -6.43
N SER A 105 12.12 -1.91 -6.28
CA SER A 105 12.52 -3.15 -5.59
C SER A 105 12.68 -2.99 -4.07
N ASN A 106 12.81 -1.76 -3.55
CA ASN A 106 12.90 -1.51 -2.13
C ASN A 106 11.54 -1.74 -1.44
N VAL A 107 11.38 -2.96 -0.92
CA VAL A 107 10.18 -3.45 -0.24
C VAL A 107 10.59 -4.07 1.09
N LEU A 108 10.10 -3.49 2.19
CA LEU A 108 10.29 -4.03 3.53
C LEU A 108 9.04 -4.78 3.98
N PHE A 109 9.24 -5.97 4.56
CA PHE A 109 8.16 -6.74 5.17
C PHE A 109 8.07 -6.39 6.65
N LEU A 110 6.90 -5.91 7.04
CA LEU A 110 6.60 -5.44 8.38
C LEU A 110 5.51 -6.30 9.00
N LYS A 111 5.52 -6.36 10.33
CA LYS A 111 4.46 -6.92 11.16
C LYS A 111 4.11 -5.93 12.28
N PRO A 112 2.89 -5.97 12.83
CA PRO A 112 2.56 -5.16 14.00
C PRO A 112 3.57 -5.37 15.14
N ALA A 113 4.01 -4.28 15.77
CA ALA A 113 4.99 -4.33 16.84
C ALA A 113 4.41 -4.93 18.13
N ARG A 114 3.09 -4.81 18.34
CA ARG A 114 2.37 -5.33 19.51
C ARG A 114 0.97 -5.83 19.09
N PRO A 115 0.34 -6.73 19.87
CA PRO A 115 -1.06 -7.09 19.64
C PRO A 115 -1.96 -5.85 19.59
N GLY A 116 -2.84 -5.79 18.59
CA GLY A 116 -3.75 -4.66 18.37
C GLY A 116 -3.12 -3.37 17.84
N SER A 117 -1.82 -3.37 17.50
CA SER A 117 -1.13 -2.20 16.91
C SER A 117 -1.09 -2.22 15.38
N GLY A 118 -1.86 -3.10 14.74
CA GLY A 118 -1.97 -3.16 13.28
C GLY A 118 -3.00 -2.18 12.74
N PHE A 119 -3.06 -2.06 11.41
CA PHE A 119 -4.10 -1.27 10.76
C PHE A 119 -5.46 -1.95 10.94
N ALA A 120 -6.48 -1.15 11.27
CA ALA A 120 -7.86 -1.62 11.23
C ALA A 120 -8.23 -2.03 9.81
N LYS A 121 -9.22 -2.92 9.69
CA LYS A 121 -9.83 -3.18 8.38
C LYS A 121 -10.39 -1.87 7.82
N LEU A 122 -9.93 -1.49 6.64
CA LEU A 122 -10.45 -0.32 5.93
C LEU A 122 -11.92 -0.57 5.52
N PRO A 123 -12.76 0.47 5.48
CA PRO A 123 -14.12 0.33 4.96
C PRO A 123 -14.09 -0.18 3.52
N ALA A 124 -15.12 -0.95 3.13
CA ALA A 124 -15.19 -1.56 1.80
C ALA A 124 -15.38 -0.54 0.66
N GLU A 125 -15.93 0.63 0.98
CA GLU A 125 -16.13 1.73 0.06
C GLU A 125 -15.29 2.92 0.52
N ARG A 126 -14.61 3.58 -0.44
CA ARG A 126 -13.96 4.85 -0.16
C ARG A 126 -14.98 5.98 -0.16
N PRO A 127 -14.82 7.00 0.70
CA PRO A 127 -15.62 8.21 0.64
C PRO A 127 -15.53 8.85 -0.75
N ALA A 128 -16.65 9.38 -1.24
CA ALA A 128 -16.74 10.17 -2.47
C ALA A 128 -16.09 11.55 -2.33
#